data_AF-A0A810NZ60-F1
#
_entry.id   AF-A0A810NZ60-F1
#
_cell.length_a   1.000
_cell.length_b   1.000
_cell.length_c   1.000
_cell.angle_alpha   90.00
_cell.angle_beta   90.00
_cell.angle_gamma   90.00
#
_symmetry.space_group_name_H-M   'P 1'
#
loop_
_entity.id
_entity.type
_entity.pdbx_description
1 polymer ?
#
loop_
_entity_poly.entity_id
_entity_poly.type
_entity_poly.pdbx_seq_one_letter_code
_entity_poly.pdbx_strand_id
1 'polypeptide(L)'
;MSLRRPDWLAELQSVLLAAMVLTSAVIAFGLIAPAVDDTVTFTVPAVSVDGLTDVHGSLRPNAAVDPDGDVDVLVTGPSAYQRVLHVLTGLPSYAVGLVMLVLLWSTVRLARRTGPFEQPVVRRLTWLGFVVVAGGLLADAVQLSATFLASETLFDGYLSASYAMSWWWLLAGIGFLAVAELVKRGAAMRAELDAVV
;
A
#
# COMPACT_ATOMS: atom_id res chain seq x y z
N MET A 1 -22.50 -28.31 -28.86
CA MET A 1 -21.40 -28.07 -27.89
C MET A 1 -21.44 -26.59 -27.52
N SER A 2 -22.09 -26.23 -26.41
CA SER A 2 -22.13 -24.83 -25.95
C SER A 2 -20.82 -24.52 -25.21
N LEU A 3 -20.00 -23.63 -25.75
CA LEU A 3 -18.85 -23.09 -25.04
C LEU A 3 -19.38 -22.36 -23.79
N ARG A 4 -19.13 -22.91 -22.60
CA ARG A 4 -19.34 -22.21 -21.33
C ARG A 4 -18.53 -20.93 -21.40
N ARG A 5 -19.20 -19.77 -21.49
CA ARG A 5 -18.50 -18.49 -21.34
C ARG A 5 -17.99 -18.41 -19.90
N PRO A 6 -16.68 -18.24 -19.68
CA PRO A 6 -16.14 -18.09 -18.33
C PRO A 6 -16.77 -16.87 -17.64
N ASP A 7 -17.23 -17.06 -16.39
CA ASP A 7 -17.72 -15.97 -15.54
C ASP A 7 -16.51 -15.20 -14.99
N TRP A 8 -15.95 -14.32 -15.83
CA TRP A 8 -14.76 -13.54 -15.52
C TRP A 8 -14.89 -12.74 -14.21
N LEU A 9 -16.11 -12.36 -13.83
CA LEU A 9 -16.37 -11.64 -12.57
C LEU A 9 -16.19 -12.54 -11.35
N ALA A 10 -16.53 -13.83 -11.45
CA ALA A 10 -16.29 -14.79 -10.39
C ALA A 10 -14.79 -15.06 -10.21
N GLU A 11 -14.05 -15.18 -11.31
CA GLU A 11 -12.59 -15.32 -11.29
C GLU A 11 -11.94 -14.09 -10.64
N LEU A 12 -12.32 -12.88 -11.06
CA LEU A 12 -11.82 -11.64 -10.47
C LEU A 12 -12.12 -11.56 -8.96
N GLN A 13 -13.32 -11.96 -8.55
CA GLN A 13 -13.69 -11.99 -7.13
C GLN A 13 -12.82 -12.96 -6.31
N SER A 14 -12.46 -14.11 -6.88
CA SER A 14 -11.57 -15.08 -6.24
C SER A 14 -10.13 -14.56 -6.14
N VAL A 15 -9.64 -13.88 -7.18
CA VAL A 15 -8.31 -13.24 -7.18
C VAL A 15 -8.24 -12.13 -6.13
N LEU A 16 -9.28 -11.30 -6.03
CA LEU A 16 -9.35 -10.24 -5.02
C LEU A 16 -9.36 -10.81 -3.60
N LEU A 17 -10.08 -11.91 -3.37
CA LEU A 17 -10.08 -12.57 -2.07
C LEU A 17 -8.70 -13.15 -1.73
N ALA A 18 -8.04 -13.80 -2.70
CA ALA A 18 -6.68 -14.29 -2.51
C ALA A 18 -5.70 -13.15 -2.21
N ALA A 19 -5.81 -12.03 -2.93
CA ALA A 19 -5.01 -10.83 -2.67
C ALA A 19 -5.25 -10.28 -1.26
N MET A 20 -6.51 -10.20 -0.80
CA MET A 20 -6.82 -9.77 0.57
C MET A 20 -6.18 -10.67 1.62
N VAL A 21 -6.31 -12.00 1.47
CA VAL A 21 -5.70 -12.97 2.39
C VAL A 21 -4.18 -12.83 2.41
N LEU A 22 -3.56 -12.69 1.24
CA LEU A 22 -2.13 -12.50 1.12
C LEU A 22 -1.68 -11.19 1.79
N THR A 23 -2.37 -10.07 1.54
CA THR A 23 -2.06 -8.78 2.18
C THR A 23 -2.23 -8.87 3.70
N SER A 24 -3.28 -9.52 4.20
CA SER A 24 -3.46 -9.75 5.63
C SER A 24 -2.35 -10.62 6.24
N ALA A 25 -1.89 -11.65 5.52
CA ALA A 25 -0.76 -12.47 5.95
C ALA A 25 0.55 -11.64 6.00
N VAL A 26 0.80 -10.80 4.99
CA VAL A 26 1.97 -9.89 4.99
C VAL A 26 1.92 -8.92 6.17
N ILE A 27 0.77 -8.36 6.52
CA ILE A 27 0.62 -7.52 7.72
C ILE A 27 0.96 -8.32 8.99
N ALA A 28 0.37 -9.50 9.14
CA ALA A 28 0.54 -10.33 10.34
C ALA A 28 2.00 -10.79 10.53
N PHE A 29 2.62 -11.31 9.48
CA PHE A 29 3.96 -11.91 9.56
C PHE A 29 5.09 -10.91 9.32
N GLY A 30 4.89 -9.92 8.46
CA GLY A 30 5.92 -8.96 8.08
C GLY A 30 6.05 -7.76 9.01
N LEU A 31 4.97 -7.40 9.72
CA LEU A 31 4.96 -6.21 10.61
C LEU A 31 4.67 -6.55 12.06
N ILE A 32 3.66 -7.38 12.31
CA ILE A 32 3.21 -7.63 13.68
C ILE A 32 4.12 -8.64 14.37
N ALA A 33 4.48 -9.75 13.70
CA ALA A 33 5.32 -10.77 14.32
C ALA A 33 6.70 -10.25 14.77
N PRO A 34 7.45 -9.46 13.96
CA PRO A 34 8.72 -8.88 14.39
C PRO A 34 8.55 -7.87 15.54
N ALA A 35 7.43 -7.14 15.57
CA ALA A 35 7.15 -6.19 16.65
C ALA A 35 6.91 -6.87 18.01
N VAL A 36 6.68 -8.18 18.05
CA VAL A 36 6.54 -8.97 19.28
C VAL A 36 7.85 -9.69 19.63
N ASP A 37 8.78 -9.81 18.70
CA ASP A 37 10.07 -10.46 18.90
C ASP A 37 11.04 -9.60 19.74
N ASP A 38 12.14 -10.17 20.21
CA ASP A 38 13.16 -9.44 20.99
C ASP A 38 14.06 -8.55 20.13
N THR A 39 13.86 -8.57 18.81
CA THR A 39 14.62 -7.75 17.87
C THR A 39 13.70 -7.08 16.85
N VAL A 40 13.99 -5.82 16.53
CA VAL A 40 13.30 -5.05 15.50
C VAL A 40 14.33 -4.42 14.56
N THR A 41 14.04 -4.45 13.26
CA THR A 41 14.91 -3.86 12.24
C THR A 41 14.34 -2.52 11.76
N PHE A 42 15.18 -1.51 11.68
CA PHE A 42 14.86 -0.19 11.12
C PHE A 42 15.73 0.10 9.91
N THR A 43 15.10 0.44 8.79
CA THR A 43 15.81 0.90 7.60
C THR A 43 16.09 2.40 7.74
N VAL A 44 17.35 2.78 7.63
CA VAL A 44 17.84 4.16 7.80
C VAL A 44 18.81 4.53 6.67
N PRO A 45 18.93 5.81 6.29
CA PRO A 45 19.86 6.20 5.23
C PRO A 45 21.31 5.91 5.64
N ALA A 46 22.11 5.36 4.74
CA ALA A 46 23.49 4.94 4.98
C ALA A 46 24.36 6.08 5.53
N VAL A 47 24.16 7.29 5.02
CA VAL A 47 24.83 8.53 5.47
C VAL A 47 24.64 8.84 6.97
N SER A 48 23.59 8.31 7.59
CA SER A 48 23.26 8.56 9.00
C SER A 48 24.07 7.70 9.97
N VAL A 49 24.71 6.64 9.48
CA VAL A 49 25.44 5.70 10.33
C VAL A 49 26.93 5.95 10.18
N ASP A 50 27.53 6.48 11.25
CA ASP A 50 28.96 6.79 11.25
C ASP A 50 29.82 5.53 11.11
N GLY A 51 30.92 5.64 10.36
CA GLY A 51 31.85 4.53 10.10
C GLY A 51 31.41 3.50 9.05
N LEU A 52 30.22 3.63 8.44
CA LEU A 52 29.75 2.70 7.40
C LEU A 52 30.43 2.92 6.03
N THR A 53 30.92 4.12 5.76
CA THR A 53 31.75 4.44 4.57
C THR A 53 33.20 3.98 4.71
N ASP A 54 33.67 3.75 5.95
CA ASP A 54 35.05 3.36 6.28
C ASP A 54 35.19 1.88 6.67
N VAL A 55 34.23 1.02 6.30
CA VAL A 55 34.32 -0.43 6.51
C VAL A 55 35.36 -1.04 5.54
N HIS A 56 36.62 -0.75 5.78
CA HIS A 56 37.77 -1.12 4.94
C HIS A 56 38.14 -2.61 4.99
N GLY A 57 37.33 -3.47 5.62
CA GLY A 57 37.68 -4.87 5.89
C GLY A 57 36.78 -5.95 5.26
N SER A 58 35.56 -5.62 4.83
CA SER A 58 34.57 -6.64 4.43
C SER A 58 34.04 -6.49 3.00
N LEU A 59 34.30 -5.37 2.35
CA LEU A 59 33.94 -5.14 0.95
C LEU A 59 35.06 -5.63 0.03
N ARG A 60 34.67 -6.23 -1.10
CA ARG A 60 35.63 -6.60 -2.16
C ARG A 60 36.30 -5.35 -2.74
N PRO A 61 37.51 -5.45 -3.32
CA PRO A 61 38.11 -4.35 -4.06
C PRO A 61 37.11 -3.77 -5.08
N ASN A 62 36.99 -2.44 -5.12
CA ASN A 62 36.01 -1.67 -5.92
C ASN A 62 34.54 -1.78 -5.51
N ALA A 63 34.21 -2.31 -4.33
CA ALA A 63 32.88 -2.18 -3.74
C ALA A 63 32.88 -1.07 -2.68
N ALA A 64 31.84 -0.24 -2.68
CA ALA A 64 31.60 0.80 -1.70
C ALA A 64 30.12 0.77 -1.29
N VAL A 65 29.82 1.24 -0.09
CA VAL A 65 28.44 1.51 0.33
C VAL A 65 27.97 2.77 -0.39
N ASP A 66 26.79 2.71 -0.99
CA ASP A 66 26.15 3.88 -1.59
C ASP A 66 25.70 4.83 -0.46
N PRO A 67 26.25 6.05 -0.36
CA PRO A 67 25.86 6.99 0.69
C PRO A 67 24.40 7.43 0.57
N ASP A 68 23.82 7.36 -0.64
CA ASP A 68 22.41 7.67 -0.90
C ASP A 68 21.50 6.45 -0.70
N GLY A 69 22.07 5.29 -0.36
CA GLY A 69 21.36 4.05 -0.11
C GLY A 69 20.79 3.94 1.31
N ASP A 70 20.04 2.87 1.53
CA ASP A 70 19.45 2.53 2.83
C ASP A 70 20.18 1.33 3.47
N VAL A 71 20.29 1.33 4.80
CA VAL A 71 20.91 0.27 5.61
C VAL A 71 19.95 -0.13 6.72
N ASP A 72 19.90 -1.44 7.00
CA ASP A 72 19.08 -2.00 8.07
C ASP A 72 19.86 -2.03 9.40
N VAL A 73 19.30 -1.40 10.43
CA VAL A 73 19.81 -1.39 11.80
C VAL A 73 18.96 -2.30 12.68
N LEU A 74 19.60 -3.30 13.26
CA LEU A 74 18.97 -4.25 14.18
C LEU A 74 19.06 -3.73 15.62
N VAL A 75 17.90 -3.49 16.24
CA VAL A 75 17.79 -3.12 17.65
C VAL A 75 17.44 -4.36 18.47
N THR A 76 18.31 -4.70 19.42
CA THR A 76 18.08 -5.78 20.39
C THR A 76 17.43 -5.22 21.66
N GLY A 77 16.35 -5.85 22.13
CA GLY A 77 15.57 -5.37 23.27
C GLY A 77 14.81 -4.05 23.00
N PRO A 78 14.02 -3.95 21.91
CA PRO A 78 13.35 -2.70 21.55
C PRO A 78 12.30 -2.30 22.58
N SER A 79 12.28 -1.00 22.91
CA SER A 79 11.25 -0.42 23.78
C SER A 79 9.85 -0.55 23.17
N ALA A 80 8.80 -0.50 24.00
CA ALA A 80 7.42 -0.53 23.51
C ALA A 80 7.14 0.59 22.49
N TYR A 81 7.75 1.76 22.68
CA TYR A 81 7.66 2.88 21.75
C TYR A 81 8.28 2.56 20.39
N GLN A 82 9.49 2.00 20.36
CA GLN A 82 10.15 1.58 19.12
C GLN A 82 9.36 0.49 18.38
N ARG A 83 8.74 -0.45 19.10
CA ARG A 83 7.87 -1.48 18.49
C ARG A 83 6.66 -0.85 17.81
N VAL A 84 6.01 0.12 18.46
CA VAL A 84 4.88 0.85 17.87
C VAL A 84 5.34 1.63 16.63
N LEU A 85 6.46 2.35 16.70
CA LEU A 85 7.00 3.07 15.56
C LEU A 85 7.30 2.14 14.38
N HIS A 86 7.93 0.99 14.62
CA HIS A 86 8.20 -0.01 13.58
C HIS A 86 6.92 -0.52 12.90
N VAL A 87 5.85 -0.75 13.66
CA VAL A 87 4.56 -1.11 13.04
C VAL A 87 4.03 0.06 12.21
N LEU A 88 4.14 1.30 12.71
CA LEU A 88 3.63 2.49 12.02
C LEU A 88 4.41 2.84 10.74
N THR A 89 5.68 2.44 10.59
CA THR A 89 6.42 2.68 9.34
C THR A 89 5.88 1.86 8.17
N GLY A 90 5.19 0.73 8.42
CA GLY A 90 4.64 -0.13 7.37
C GLY A 90 3.11 -0.21 7.35
N LEU A 91 2.47 -0.35 8.50
CA LEU A 91 1.05 -0.69 8.63
C LEU A 91 0.08 0.25 7.88
N PRO A 92 0.27 1.58 7.87
CA PRO A 92 -0.67 2.49 7.20
C PRO A 92 -0.85 2.18 5.71
N SER A 93 0.23 1.95 4.96
CA SER A 93 0.17 1.63 3.53
C SER A 93 -0.52 0.30 3.26
N TYR A 94 -0.24 -0.74 4.07
CA TYR A 94 -0.93 -2.02 3.94
C TYR A 94 -2.42 -1.93 4.31
N ALA A 95 -2.77 -1.11 5.31
CA ALA A 95 -4.16 -0.88 5.69
C ALA A 95 -4.94 -0.22 4.55
N VAL A 96 -4.37 0.80 3.89
CA VAL A 96 -4.97 1.43 2.70
C VAL A 96 -5.13 0.42 1.57
N GLY A 97 -4.10 -0.38 1.30
CA GLY A 97 -4.16 -1.44 0.30
C GLY A 97 -5.26 -2.47 0.57
N LEU A 98 -5.41 -2.89 1.83
CA LEU A 98 -6.45 -3.82 2.25
C LEU A 98 -7.85 -3.20 2.11
N VAL A 99 -8.03 -1.94 2.52
CA VAL A 99 -9.30 -1.21 2.34
C VAL A 99 -9.65 -1.08 0.86
N MET A 100 -8.67 -0.74 0.01
CA MET A 100 -8.84 -0.69 -1.44
C MET A 100 -9.34 -2.03 -1.99
N LEU A 101 -8.71 -3.15 -1.60
CA LEU A 101 -9.11 -4.49 -2.05
C LEU A 101 -10.52 -4.84 -1.58
N VAL A 102 -10.87 -4.54 -0.32
CA VAL A 102 -12.23 -4.75 0.23
C VAL A 102 -13.26 -3.96 -0.55
N LEU A 103 -13.00 -2.67 -0.80
CA LEU A 103 -13.90 -1.81 -1.56
C LEU A 103 -14.06 -2.30 -3.01
N LEU A 104 -12.97 -2.72 -3.64
CA LEU A 104 -12.98 -3.26 -5.00
C LEU A 104 -13.78 -4.57 -5.07
N TRP A 105 -13.53 -5.50 -4.15
CA TRP A 105 -14.30 -6.75 -4.02
C TRP A 105 -15.79 -6.49 -3.81
N SER A 106 -16.12 -5.53 -2.93
CA SER A 106 -17.52 -5.15 -2.68
C SER A 106 -18.19 -4.54 -3.91
N THR A 107 -17.43 -3.82 -4.75
CA THR A 107 -17.90 -3.17 -5.97
C THR A 107 -18.13 -4.21 -7.07
N VAL A 108 -17.20 -5.15 -7.26
CA VAL A 108 -17.37 -6.30 -8.17
C VAL A 108 -18.58 -7.13 -7.77
N ARG A 109 -18.73 -7.43 -6.47
CA ARG A 109 -19.89 -8.18 -5.96
C ARG A 109 -21.22 -7.44 -6.21
N LEU A 110 -21.23 -6.12 -6.10
CA LEU A 110 -22.41 -5.32 -6.41
C LEU A 110 -22.72 -5.35 -7.90
N ALA A 111 -21.72 -5.11 -8.75
CA ALA A 111 -21.86 -5.15 -10.21
C ALA A 111 -22.38 -6.50 -10.72
N ARG A 112 -21.99 -7.62 -10.08
CA ARG A 112 -22.55 -8.95 -10.39
C ARG A 112 -24.04 -9.08 -10.07
N ARG A 113 -24.54 -8.37 -9.06
CA ARG A 113 -25.93 -8.47 -8.59
C ARG A 113 -26.87 -7.53 -9.33
N THR A 114 -26.43 -6.30 -9.58
CA THR A 114 -27.28 -5.24 -10.14
C THR A 114 -26.96 -4.94 -11.59
N GLY A 115 -25.76 -5.31 -12.07
CA GLY A 115 -25.23 -4.89 -13.36
C GLY A 115 -24.10 -3.86 -13.21
N PRO A 116 -23.15 -3.82 -14.16
CA PRO A 116 -21.96 -2.97 -14.07
C PRO A 116 -22.23 -1.48 -14.34
N PHE A 117 -23.34 -1.14 -15.01
CA PHE A 117 -23.67 0.23 -15.41
C PHE A 117 -24.66 0.91 -14.46
N GLU A 118 -24.84 0.36 -13.26
CA GLU A 118 -25.77 0.90 -12.29
C GLU A 118 -25.15 2.06 -11.50
N GLN A 119 -25.95 3.09 -11.21
CA GLN A 119 -25.51 4.29 -10.47
C GLN A 119 -24.83 3.96 -9.12
N PRO A 120 -25.26 2.95 -8.34
CA PRO A 120 -24.54 2.50 -7.15
C PRO A 120 -23.09 2.04 -7.39
N VAL A 121 -22.79 1.45 -8.55
CA VAL A 121 -21.44 0.99 -8.92
C VAL A 121 -20.54 2.19 -9.20
N VAL A 122 -21.03 3.17 -9.98
CA VAL A 122 -20.32 4.43 -10.26
C VAL A 122 -19.96 5.13 -8.96
N ARG A 123 -20.92 5.33 -8.05
CA ARG A 123 -20.68 6.01 -6.77
C ARG A 123 -19.61 5.30 -5.92
N ARG A 124 -19.60 3.97 -5.92
CA ARG A 124 -18.58 3.19 -5.20
C ARG A 124 -17.20 3.32 -5.83
N LEU A 125 -17.09 3.29 -7.16
CA LEU A 125 -15.82 3.51 -7.86
C LEU A 125 -15.27 4.92 -7.60
N THR A 126 -16.14 5.94 -7.63
CA THR A 126 -15.75 7.30 -7.28
C THR A 126 -15.24 7.39 -5.85
N TRP A 127 -15.98 6.82 -4.90
CA TRP A 127 -15.56 6.78 -3.50
C TRP A 127 -14.24 6.04 -3.30
N LEU A 128 -14.07 4.90 -3.99
CA LEU A 128 -12.84 4.12 -3.95
C LEU A 128 -11.64 4.96 -4.44
N GLY A 129 -11.78 5.70 -5.55
CA GLY A 129 -10.74 6.60 -6.04
C GLY A 129 -10.34 7.66 -5.01
N PHE A 130 -11.32 8.29 -4.34
CA PHE A 130 -11.05 9.26 -3.26
C PHE A 130 -10.37 8.63 -2.05
N VAL A 131 -10.86 7.46 -1.60
CA VAL A 131 -10.27 6.74 -0.46
C VAL A 131 -8.83 6.33 -0.75
N VAL A 132 -8.51 5.90 -1.96
CA VAL A 132 -7.16 5.49 -2.33
C VAL A 132 -6.21 6.69 -2.36
N VAL A 133 -6.62 7.83 -2.94
CA VAL A 133 -5.80 9.05 -2.98
C VAL A 133 -5.61 9.62 -1.57
N ALA A 134 -6.70 9.88 -0.86
CA ALA A 134 -6.62 10.50 0.46
C ALA A 134 -5.97 9.55 1.48
N GLY A 135 -6.33 8.26 1.44
CA GLY A 135 -5.75 7.23 2.29
C GLY A 135 -4.26 7.04 2.04
N GLY A 136 -3.83 6.97 0.78
CA GLY A 136 -2.41 6.85 0.43
C GLY A 136 -1.60 8.03 0.92
N LEU A 137 -2.07 9.27 0.69
CA LEU A 137 -1.39 10.47 1.18
C LEU A 137 -1.32 10.53 2.71
N LEU A 138 -2.38 10.13 3.40
CA LEU A 138 -2.40 10.05 4.86
C LEU A 138 -1.47 8.95 5.37
N ALA A 139 -1.43 7.80 4.71
CA ALA A 139 -0.51 6.72 5.05
C ALA A 139 0.94 7.19 4.91
N ASP A 140 1.27 7.85 3.80
CA ASP A 140 2.61 8.40 3.57
C ASP A 140 3.01 9.41 4.65
N ALA A 141 2.11 10.31 5.03
CA ALA A 141 2.37 11.28 6.11
C ALA A 141 2.62 10.60 7.47
N VAL A 142 1.84 9.57 7.80
CA VAL A 142 2.01 8.80 9.04
C VAL A 142 3.32 8.03 9.03
N GLN A 143 3.66 7.37 7.91
CA GLN A 143 4.90 6.61 7.78
C GLN A 143 6.13 7.50 7.86
N LEU A 144 6.12 8.64 7.16
CA LEU A 144 7.19 9.63 7.25
C LEU A 144 7.39 10.11 8.69
N SER A 145 6.30 10.43 9.40
CA SER A 145 6.36 10.84 10.80
C SER A 145 6.92 9.74 11.71
N ALA A 146 6.52 8.48 11.46
CA ALA A 146 7.00 7.33 12.22
C ALA A 146 8.48 7.06 11.99
N THR A 147 8.95 7.15 10.74
CA THR A 147 10.38 7.01 10.39
C THR A 147 11.20 8.13 11.03
N PHE A 148 10.69 9.37 11.00
CA PHE A 148 11.34 10.50 11.64
C PHE A 148 11.50 10.28 13.16
N LEU A 149 10.41 9.93 13.85
CA LEU A 149 10.44 9.63 15.28
C LEU A 149 11.28 8.39 15.61
N ALA A 150 11.36 7.40 14.72
CA ALA A 150 12.22 6.24 14.91
C ALA A 150 13.70 6.65 14.83
N SER A 151 14.07 7.52 13.90
CA SER A 151 15.44 8.01 13.75
C SER A 151 15.95 8.72 15.01
N GLU A 152 15.08 9.49 15.69
CA GLU A 152 15.41 10.13 16.98
C GLU A 152 15.72 9.11 18.10
N THR A 153 15.19 7.89 18.01
CA THR A 153 15.50 6.85 19.01
C THR A 153 16.80 6.08 18.70
N LEU A 154 17.33 6.25 17.50
CA LEU A 154 18.50 5.50 17.02
C LEU A 154 19.77 6.36 16.99
N PHE A 155 19.64 7.68 16.80
CA PHE A 155 20.76 8.59 16.64
C PHE A 155 20.67 9.80 17.57
N ASP A 156 21.77 10.15 18.22
CA ASP A 156 21.88 11.39 19.00
C ASP A 156 22.18 12.58 18.07
N GLY A 157 21.16 13.42 17.82
CA GLY A 157 21.33 14.72 17.15
C GLY A 157 21.39 14.69 15.62
N TYR A 158 21.05 13.57 14.98
CA TYR A 158 20.93 13.47 13.53
C TYR A 158 19.51 13.08 13.12
N LEU A 159 18.87 13.91 12.29
CA LEU A 159 17.55 13.64 11.72
C LEU A 159 17.73 13.14 10.31
N SER A 160 17.34 11.89 10.06
CA SER A 160 17.49 11.27 8.76
C SER A 160 16.33 10.35 8.47
N ALA A 161 15.60 10.65 7.40
CA ALA A 161 14.50 9.84 6.92
C ALA A 161 14.68 9.64 5.41
N SER A 162 14.92 8.39 5.00
CA SER A 162 14.66 7.99 3.62
C SER A 162 13.18 7.69 3.52
N TYR A 163 12.47 8.49 2.72
CA TYR A 163 11.08 8.21 2.40
C TYR A 163 10.78 8.55 0.95
N ALA A 164 10.52 7.52 0.16
CA ALA A 164 10.06 7.68 -1.20
C ALA A 164 8.55 7.89 -1.20
N MET A 165 8.11 9.13 -1.48
CA MET A 165 6.69 9.43 -1.61
C MET A 165 6.06 8.54 -2.70
N SER A 166 4.93 7.94 -2.35
CA SER A 166 4.41 6.81 -3.07
C SER A 166 3.39 7.24 -4.14
N TRP A 167 3.90 7.81 -5.25
CA TRP A 167 3.09 8.40 -6.33
C TRP A 167 2.07 7.46 -6.97
N TRP A 168 2.26 6.15 -6.84
CA TRP A 168 1.37 5.15 -7.42
C TRP A 168 -0.03 5.20 -6.82
N TRP A 169 -0.21 5.67 -5.57
CA TRP A 169 -1.54 5.88 -4.97
C TRP A 169 -2.38 6.88 -5.75
N LEU A 170 -1.75 7.96 -6.22
CA LEU A 170 -2.40 8.99 -7.03
C LEU A 170 -2.87 8.40 -8.36
N LEU A 171 -1.99 7.62 -9.02
CA LEU A 171 -2.35 6.98 -10.28
C LEU A 171 -3.45 5.95 -10.13
N ALA A 172 -3.39 5.12 -9.09
CA ALA A 172 -4.44 4.15 -8.80
C ALA A 172 -5.78 4.84 -8.57
N GLY A 173 -5.82 5.85 -7.70
CA GLY A 173 -7.04 6.60 -7.41
C GLY A 173 -7.60 7.35 -8.63
N ILE A 174 -6.76 8.02 -9.40
CA ILE A 174 -7.17 8.67 -10.67
C ILE A 174 -7.69 7.62 -11.65
N GLY A 175 -7.05 6.45 -11.74
CA GLY A 175 -7.51 5.34 -12.57
C GLY A 175 -8.92 4.90 -12.19
N PHE A 176 -9.21 4.75 -10.90
CA PHE A 176 -10.56 4.41 -10.43
C PHE A 176 -11.59 5.51 -10.74
N LEU A 177 -11.22 6.79 -10.59
CA LEU A 177 -12.09 7.92 -10.97
C LEU A 177 -12.38 7.93 -12.47
N ALA A 178 -11.38 7.67 -13.31
CA ALA A 178 -11.53 7.58 -14.76
C ALA A 178 -12.46 6.43 -15.16
N VAL A 179 -12.30 5.25 -14.54
CA VAL A 179 -13.21 4.11 -14.76
C VAL A 179 -14.62 4.43 -14.29
N ALA A 180 -14.79 5.11 -13.15
CA ALA A 180 -16.11 5.53 -12.67
C ALA A 180 -16.83 6.42 -13.68
N GLU A 181 -16.11 7.39 -14.26
CA GLU A 181 -16.65 8.31 -15.27
C GLU A 181 -16.98 7.58 -16.60
N LEU A 182 -16.15 6.63 -17.01
CA LEU A 182 -16.43 5.79 -18.18
C LEU A 182 -17.72 4.97 -17.98
N VAL A 183 -17.87 4.32 -16.84
CA VAL A 183 -19.06 3.54 -16.50
C VAL A 183 -20.30 4.44 -16.46
N LYS A 184 -20.19 5.64 -15.89
CA LYS A 184 -21.27 6.63 -15.84
C LYS A 184 -21.75 7.03 -17.24
N ARG A 185 -20.83 7.29 -18.16
CA ARG A 185 -21.16 7.61 -19.56
C ARG A 185 -21.80 6.43 -20.29
N GLY A 186 -21.29 5.21 -20.07
CA GLY A 186 -21.89 3.99 -20.61
C GLY A 186 -23.31 3.74 -20.11
N ALA A 187 -23.59 4.06 -18.83
CA ALA A 187 -24.92 3.98 -18.27
C ALA A 187 -25.90 4.97 -18.93
N ALA A 188 -25.45 6.21 -19.18
CA ALA A 188 -26.24 7.21 -19.88
C ALA A 188 -26.58 6.80 -21.32
N MET A 189 -25.60 6.31 -22.08
CA MET A 189 -25.84 5.79 -23.45
C MET A 189 -26.83 4.63 -23.47
N ARG A 190 -26.78 3.75 -22.46
CA ARG A 190 -27.73 2.64 -22.37
C ARG A 190 -29.15 3.14 -22.12
N ALA A 191 -29.33 4.13 -21.23
CA ALA A 191 -30.62 4.73 -20.98
C ALA A 191 -31.20 5.42 -22.23
N GLU A 192 -30.36 6.05 -23.06
CA GLU A 192 -30.79 6.63 -24.34
C GLU A 192 -31.26 5.56 -25.33
N LEU A 193 -30.55 4.43 -25.42
CA LEU A 193 -30.95 3.31 -26.28
C LEU A 193 -32.26 2.66 -25.84
N ASP A 194 -32.45 2.50 -24.53
CA ASP A 194 -33.68 1.94 -23.95
C ASP A 194 -34.91 2.86 -24.15
N ALA A 195 -34.71 4.15 -24.48
CA ALA A 195 -35.79 5.10 -24.74
C ALA A 195 -36.25 5.13 -26.21
N VAL A 196 -35.49 4.55 -27.15
CA VAL A 196 -35.77 4.58 -28.60
C VAL A 196 -36.51 3.32 -29.09
N VAL A 197 -36.42 2.22 -28.35
CA VAL A 197 -37.08 0.93 -28.64
C VAL A 197 -38.43 0.86 -27.96
#